data_AF-A0A1Q7CW84-F1
#
_entry.id   AF-A0A1Q7CW84-F1
#
_cell.length_a   1.000
_cell.length_b   1.000
_cell.length_c   1.000
_cell.angle_alpha   90.00
_cell.angle_beta   90.00
_cell.angle_gamma   90.00
#
_symmetry.space_group_name_H-M   'P 1'
#
loop_
_entity.id
_entity.type
_entity.pdbx_description
1 polymer ?
#
loop_
_entity_poly.entity_id
_entity_poly.type
_entity_poly.pdbx_seq_one_letter_code
_entity_poly.pdbx_strand_id
1 'polypeptide(L)' 'MGKIIVGKASDIPSGRMQKVTADGKEILVVNIDGNYYAINDTCTHAGASLSEGNLDGSIITCGWHGAKFD' A
#
# COMPACT_ATOMS: atom_id res chain seq x y z
N MET A 1 17.30 -7.91 -11.70
CA MET A 1 15.89 -7.46 -11.54
C MET A 1 14.99 -8.68 -11.71
N GLY A 2 14.49 -9.24 -10.61
CA GLY A 2 13.56 -10.37 -10.62
C GLY A 2 12.14 -9.90 -10.35
N LYS A 3 11.14 -10.62 -10.85
CA LYS A 3 9.74 -10.45 -10.43
C LYS A 3 9.52 -11.26 -9.16
N ILE A 4 8.79 -10.71 -8.20
CA ILE A 4 8.36 -11.40 -6.98
C ILE A 4 6.84 -11.48 -7.00
N ILE A 5 6.30 -12.68 -6.83
CA ILE A 5 4.85 -12.90 -6.72
C ILE A 5 4.47 -12.66 -5.26
N VAL A 6 3.51 -11.76 -5.02
CA VAL A 6 3.12 -11.31 -3.67
C VAL A 6 1.66 -11.65 -3.30
N GLY A 7 0.88 -12.21 -4.21
CA GLY A 7 -0.52 -12.56 -3.95
C GLY A 7 -1.34 -12.69 -5.23
N LYS A 8 -2.66 -12.91 -5.08
CA LYS A 8 -3.60 -12.89 -6.21
C LYS A 8 -4.20 -11.50 -6.36
N ALA A 9 -4.44 -11.08 -7.59
CA ALA A 9 -5.14 -9.83 -7.88
C ALA A 9 -6.54 -9.76 -7.21
N SER A 10 -7.20 -10.91 -7.05
CA SER A 10 -8.50 -11.04 -6.37
C SER A 10 -8.47 -10.68 -4.89
N ASP A 11 -7.30 -10.73 -4.26
CA ASP A 11 -7.16 -10.43 -2.82
C ASP A 11 -7.20 -8.91 -2.58
N ILE A 12 -6.96 -8.11 -3.63
CA ILE A 12 -6.95 -6.64 -3.62
C ILE A 12 -7.90 -6.13 -4.71
N PRO A 13 -9.22 -6.14 -4.50
CA PRO A 13 -10.17 -5.56 -5.44
C PRO A 13 -10.02 -4.03 -5.51
N SER A 14 -10.66 -3.40 -6.51
CA SER A 14 -10.58 -1.94 -6.68
C SER A 14 -11.00 -1.18 -5.42
N GLY A 15 -10.30 -0.10 -5.11
CA GLY A 15 -10.52 0.72 -3.90
C GLY A 15 -9.97 0.08 -2.63
N ARG A 16 -9.11 -0.94 -2.74
CA ARG A 16 -8.47 -1.59 -1.59
C ARG A 16 -6.97 -1.43 -1.64
N MET A 17 -6.38 -1.51 -0.45
CA MET A 17 -4.95 -1.60 -0.25
C MET A 17 -4.62 -2.78 0.67
N GLN A 18 -3.45 -3.37 0.48
CA GLN A 18 -2.97 -4.50 1.26
C GLN A 18 -1.46 -4.43 1.45
N LYS A 19 -1.01 -4.67 2.68
CA LYS A 19 0.40 -4.89 2.99
C LYS A 19 0.83 -6.29 2.53
N VAL A 20 1.95 -6.35 1.85
CA VAL A 20 2.63 -7.59 1.45
C VAL A 20 4.10 -7.52 1.85
N THR A 21 4.73 -8.69 2.03
CA THR A 21 6.17 -8.79 2.26
C THR A 21 6.85 -9.36 1.03
N ALA A 22 7.85 -8.65 0.52
CA ALA A 22 8.65 -9.08 -0.63
C ALA A 22 10.13 -8.78 -0.37
N ASP A 23 10.98 -9.81 -0.43
CA ASP A 23 12.44 -9.68 -0.22
C ASP A 23 12.79 -8.95 1.09
N GLY A 24 12.08 -9.29 2.17
CA GLY A 24 12.27 -8.67 3.49
C GLY A 24 11.75 -7.23 3.62
N LYS A 25 11.10 -6.66 2.60
CA LYS A 25 10.51 -5.32 2.64
C LYS A 25 9.00 -5.39 2.82
N GLU A 26 8.46 -4.48 3.61
CA GLU A 26 7.02 -4.24 3.71
C GLU A 26 6.59 -3.29 2.60
N ILE A 27 5.67 -3.75 1.75
CA ILE A 27 5.18 -3.02 0.58
C ILE A 27 3.67 -2.87 0.73
N LEU A 28 3.17 -1.67 0.52
CA LEU A 28 1.75 -1.41 0.39
C LEU A 28 1.38 -1.48 -1.09
N VAL A 29 0.50 -2.42 -1.43
CA VAL A 29 -0.08 -2.53 -2.77
C VAL A 29 -1.49 -1.94 -2.74
N VAL A 30 -1.80 -1.08 -3.71
CA VAL A 30 -3.09 -0.41 -3.85
C VAL A 30 -3.68 -0.73 -5.22
N ASN A 31 -4.99 -0.98 -5.28
CA ASN A 31 -5.73 -1.10 -6.52
C ASN A 31 -6.67 0.10 -6.69
N ILE A 32 -6.41 0.91 -7.71
CA ILE A 32 -7.21 2.09 -8.08
C ILE A 32 -7.81 1.81 -9.46
N ASP A 33 -9.10 1.50 -9.50
CA ASP A 33 -9.86 1.24 -10.72
C ASP A 33 -9.23 0.18 -11.65
N GLY A 34 -8.67 -0.88 -11.04
CA GLY A 34 -8.01 -1.98 -11.73
C GLY A 34 -6.52 -1.76 -12.01
N ASN A 35 -5.99 -0.57 -11.71
CA ASN A 35 -4.57 -0.26 -11.82
C ASN A 35 -3.88 -0.48 -10.47
N TYR A 36 -2.76 -1.21 -10.50
CA TYR A 36 -2.03 -1.56 -9.29
C TYR A 36 -0.80 -0.67 -9.10
N TYR A 37 -0.65 -0.14 -7.89
CA TYR A 37 0.46 0.68 -7.46
C TYR A 37 1.11 0.04 -6.23
N ALA A 38 2.41 0.30 -6.05
CA ALA A 38 3.16 -0.23 -4.92
C ALA A 38 4.08 0.85 -4.35
N ILE A 39 3.96 1.07 -3.04
CA ILE A 39 4.84 1.98 -2.28
C ILE A 39 5.40 1.26 -1.06
N ASN A 40 6.39 1.85 -0.40
CA ASN A 40 6.81 1.35 0.91
C ASN A 40 5.65 1.49 1.90
N ASP A 41 5.35 0.45 2.67
CA ASP A 41 4.30 0.51 3.68
C ASP A 41 4.68 1.40 4.87
N THR A 42 5.98 1.68 5.06
CA THR A 42 6.44 2.54 6.15
C THR A 42 6.23 4.03 5.81
N CYS A 43 5.43 4.71 6.61
CA CYS A 43 5.24 6.15 6.55
C CYS A 43 6.57 6.89 6.81
N THR A 44 6.97 7.76 5.87
CA THR A 44 8.23 8.50 5.93
C THR A 44 8.32 9.52 7.07
N HIS A 45 7.21 9.87 7.71
CA HIS A 45 7.18 10.79 8.83
C HIS A 45 7.70 10.15 10.13
N ALA A 46 7.10 9.05 10.56
CA ALA A 46 7.35 8.47 11.89
C ALA A 46 7.30 6.93 11.92
N GLY A 47 7.28 6.26 10.75
CA GLY A 47 7.40 4.80 10.67
C GLY A 47 6.10 4.01 10.82
N ALA A 48 4.94 4.66 10.87
CA ALA A 48 3.65 3.97 10.90
C ALA A 48 3.43 3.09 9.66
N SER A 49 2.67 2.01 9.79
CA SER A 49 2.18 1.25 8.64
C SER A 49 1.10 2.04 7.90
N LEU A 50 1.30 2.33 6.62
CA LEU A 50 0.35 3.02 5.77
C LEU A 50 -0.88 2.14 5.47
N SER A 51 -0.71 0.82 5.45
CA SER A 51 -1.82 -0.14 5.31
C SER A 51 -2.84 -0.10 6.44
N GLU A 52 -2.47 0.43 7.61
CA GLU A 52 -3.36 0.64 8.75
C GLU A 52 -4.08 2.00 8.70
N GLY A 53 -3.76 2.82 7.69
CA GLY A 53 -4.42 4.10 7.41
C GLY A 53 -5.71 3.97 6.60
N ASN A 54 -6.02 5.02 5.84
CA ASN A 54 -7.19 5.05 4.96
C ASN A 54 -6.80 5.39 3.51
N LEU A 55 -7.50 4.80 2.55
CA LEU A 55 -7.42 5.13 1.13
C LEU A 55 -8.67 5.93 0.72
N ASP A 56 -8.47 7.07 0.07
CA ASP A 56 -9.55 7.88 -0.52
C ASP A 56 -9.15 8.30 -1.94
N GLY A 57 -9.78 7.67 -2.95
CA GLY A 57 -9.33 7.76 -4.34
C GLY A 57 -7.92 7.19 -4.50
N SER A 58 -6.96 8.05 -4.84
CA SER A 58 -5.52 7.71 -4.89
C SER A 58 -4.75 8.10 -3.63
N ILE A 59 -5.39 8.80 -2.69
CA ILE A 59 -4.69 9.39 -1.55
C ILE A 59 -4.72 8.44 -0.35
N ILE A 60 -3.53 8.05 0.11
CA ILE A 60 -3.36 7.32 1.35
C ILE A 60 -3.15 8.31 2.49
N THR A 61 -3.97 8.22 3.52
CA THR A 61 -3.83 8.99 4.76
C THR A 61 -3.32 8.08 5.87
N CYS A 62 -2.13 8.37 6.38
CA CYS A 62 -1.51 7.66 7.49
C CYS A 62 -2.36 7.76 8.77
N GLY A 63 -2.62 6.63 9.42
CA GLY A 63 -3.49 6.54 10.61
C GLY A 63 -2.95 7.22 11.87
N TRP A 64 -1.67 7.61 11.92
CA TRP A 64 -1.09 8.29 13.08
C TRP A 64 -1.33 9.81 13.07
N HIS A 65 -0.64 10.53 12.18
CA HIS A 65 -0.63 12.00 12.19
C HIS A 65 -1.29 12.61 10.94
N GLY A 66 -1.94 11.80 10.11
CA GLY A 66 -2.68 12.27 8.94
C GLY A 66 -1.81 12.68 7.74
N ALA A 67 -0.53 12.29 7.71
CA ALA A 67 0.32 12.49 6.54
C ALA A 67 -0.31 11.82 5.30
N LYS A 68 -0.25 12.51 4.15
CA LYS A 68 -0.89 12.08 2.91
C LYS A 68 0.13 11.75 1.82
N PHE A 69 -0.16 10.71 1.05
CA PHE A 69 0.67 10.19 -0.03
C PHE A 69 -0.21 9.90 -1.26
N ASP A 70 0.34 10.12 -2.45
CA ASP A 70 -0.23 9.80 -3.77
C ASP A 70 0.75 8.86 -4.50
#